data_AF-A0A3D2Z884-F1
#
_entry.id   AF-A0A3D2Z884-F1
#
_cell.length_a   1.000
_cell.length_b   1.000
_cell.length_c   1.000
_cell.angle_alpha   90.00
_cell.angle_beta   90.00
_cell.angle_gamma   90.00
#
_symmetry.space_group_name_H-M   'P 1'
#
loop_
_entity.id
_entity.type
_entity.pdbx_description
1 polymer ?
#
loop_
_entity_poly.entity_id
_entity_poly.type
_entity_poly.pdbx_seq_one_letter_code
_entity_poly.pdbx_strand_id
1 'polypeptide(L)'
;MERMWDSIKRSLQDGAAIAFDKAEGLTQVGRARLDIAAAKTRLMRLKGELGADVFTRLEAGEGSAIAEDADIRALCDQIREAVVTLNASEEKFEHVRRKLQADDDEDTTDAEREAPLGT
;
A
#
# COMPACT_ATOMS: atom_id res chain seq x y z
N MET A 1 9.17 11.03 46.73
CA MET A 1 8.85 9.73 46.08
C MET A 1 7.63 9.83 45.16
N GLU A 2 6.54 10.50 45.54
CA GLU A 2 5.35 10.66 44.68
C GLU A 2 5.66 11.15 43.26
N ARG A 3 6.50 12.19 43.13
CA ARG A 3 6.91 12.72 41.82
C ARG A 3 7.64 11.72 40.92
N MET A 4 8.41 10.78 41.50
CA MET A 4 9.07 9.72 40.72
C MET A 4 8.08 8.67 40.26
N TRP A 5 7.12 8.32 41.11
CA TRP A 5 6.05 7.38 40.77
C TRP A 5 5.11 7.93 39.69
N ASP A 6 4.79 9.22 39.74
CA ASP A 6 3.98 9.88 38.72
C ASP A 6 4.73 10.00 37.38
N SER A 7 6.05 10.22 37.42
CA SER A 7 6.89 10.18 36.22
C SER A 7 6.89 8.79 35.57
N ILE A 8 6.99 7.71 36.35
CA ILE A 8 6.96 6.33 35.84
C ILE A 8 5.61 6.02 35.19
N LYS A 9 4.50 6.42 35.82
CA LYS A 9 3.16 6.24 35.22
C LYS A 9 3.03 6.97 33.90
N ARG A 10 3.53 8.22 33.84
CA ARG A 10 3.48 9.03 32.62
C ARG A 10 4.28 8.37 31.50
N SER A 11 5.52 7.97 31.76
CA SER A 11 6.35 7.26 30.77
C SER A 11 5.72 5.93 30.31
N LEU A 12 5.00 5.21 31.17
CA LEU A 12 4.29 3.99 30.77
C LEU A 12 3.08 4.32 29.87
N GLN A 13 2.34 5.38 30.17
CA GLN A 13 1.21 5.85 29.35
C GLN A 13 1.71 6.35 27.99
N ASP A 14 2.80 7.12 27.97
CA ASP A 14 3.43 7.62 26.76
C ASP A 14 3.95 6.45 25.91
N GLY A 15 4.62 5.47 26.52
CA GLY A 15 5.07 4.26 25.82
C GLY A 15 3.93 3.41 25.26
N ALA A 16 2.79 3.35 25.97
CA ALA A 16 1.60 2.68 25.45
C ALA A 16 1.03 3.41 24.23
N ALA A 17 0.95 4.75 24.28
CA ALA A 17 0.49 5.56 23.14
C ALA A 17 1.38 5.36 21.90
N ILE A 18 2.71 5.43 22.06
CA ILE A 18 3.68 5.19 20.98
C ILE A 18 3.51 3.79 20.37
N ALA A 19 3.33 2.77 21.22
CA ALA A 19 3.13 1.41 20.73
C ALA A 19 1.82 1.24 19.94
N PHE A 20 0.75 1.92 20.35
CA PHE A 20 -0.51 1.96 19.61
C PHE A 20 -0.35 2.63 18.24
N ASP A 21 0.30 3.78 18.19
CA ASP A 21 0.51 4.52 16.94
C ASP A 21 1.36 3.71 15.94
N LYS A 22 2.43 3.05 16.41
CA LYS A 22 3.23 2.15 15.54
C LYS A 22 2.43 0.94 15.06
N ALA A 23 1.58 0.36 15.91
CA ALA A 23 0.72 -0.76 15.53
C ALA A 23 -0.32 -0.34 14.47
N GLU A 24 -0.89 0.86 14.60
CA GLU A 24 -1.77 1.44 13.59
C GLU A 24 -1.02 1.64 12.26
N GLY A 25 0.17 2.22 12.30
CA GLY A 25 1.02 2.40 11.12
C GLY A 25 1.31 1.11 10.36
N LEU A 26 1.71 0.05 11.08
CA LEU A 26 1.92 -1.28 10.48
C LEU A 26 0.64 -1.85 9.86
N THR A 27 -0.52 -1.62 10.48
CA THR A 27 -1.82 -2.03 9.95
C THR A 27 -2.14 -1.30 8.65
N GLN A 28 -1.91 0.01 8.60
CA GLN A 28 -2.12 0.82 7.39
C GLN A 28 -1.22 0.35 6.23
N VAL A 29 0.07 0.07 6.50
CA VAL A 29 1.00 -0.50 5.51
C VAL A 29 0.53 -1.88 5.03
N GLY A 30 0.12 -2.74 5.97
CA GLY A 30 -0.41 -4.07 5.65
C GLY A 30 -1.63 -3.99 4.73
N ARG A 31 -2.56 -3.08 5.03
CA ARG A 31 -3.74 -2.85 4.20
C ARG A 31 -3.37 -2.37 2.79
N ALA A 32 -2.49 -1.37 2.68
CA ALA A 32 -2.06 -0.87 1.39
C ALA A 32 -1.37 -1.94 0.53
N ARG A 33 -0.58 -2.84 1.14
CA ARG A 33 0.01 -4.00 0.45
C ARG A 33 -1.05 -4.99 -0.07
N LEU A 34 -2.10 -5.25 0.71
CA LEU A 34 -3.20 -6.10 0.29
C LEU A 34 -3.98 -5.48 -0.87
N ASP A 35 -4.21 -4.18 -0.84
CA ASP A 35 -4.90 -3.47 -1.93
C ASP A 35 -4.07 -3.51 -3.23
N ILE A 36 -2.74 -3.39 -3.15
CA ILE A 36 -1.83 -3.61 -4.31
C ILE A 36 -1.95 -5.05 -4.81
N ALA A 37 -1.90 -6.05 -3.92
CA ALA A 37 -1.98 -7.45 -4.30
C ALA A 37 -3.30 -7.75 -5.02
N ALA A 38 -4.43 -7.26 -4.50
CA ALA A 38 -5.74 -7.39 -5.13
C ALA A 38 -5.78 -6.75 -6.52
N ALA A 39 -5.23 -5.53 -6.67
CA ALA A 39 -5.14 -4.86 -7.97
C ALA A 39 -4.27 -5.64 -8.98
N LYS A 40 -3.12 -6.17 -8.54
CA LYS A 40 -2.24 -7.01 -9.38
C LYS A 40 -2.93 -8.29 -9.83
N THR A 41 -3.61 -8.98 -8.92
CA THR A 41 -4.37 -10.20 -9.25
C THR A 41 -5.48 -9.89 -10.26
N ARG A 42 -6.23 -8.80 -10.06
CA ARG A 42 -7.26 -8.37 -11.03
C ARG A 42 -6.67 -8.09 -12.41
N LEU A 43 -5.57 -7.35 -12.47
CA LEU A 43 -4.89 -7.03 -13.74
C LEU A 43 -4.36 -8.29 -14.44
N MET A 44 -3.77 -9.22 -13.69
CA MET A 44 -3.27 -10.48 -14.24
C MET A 44 -4.40 -11.33 -14.82
N ARG A 45 -5.53 -11.43 -14.11
CA ARG A 45 -6.73 -12.13 -14.60
C ARG A 45 -7.23 -11.52 -15.92
N LEU A 46 -7.42 -10.20 -15.97
CA LEU A 46 -7.91 -9.52 -17.19
C LEU A 46 -6.96 -9.69 -18.38
N LYS A 47 -5.64 -9.59 -18.15
CA LYS A 47 -4.64 -9.86 -19.19
C LYS A 47 -4.67 -11.31 -19.66
N GLY A 48 -4.89 -12.26 -18.76
CA GLY A 48 -5.07 -13.67 -19.09
C GLY A 48 -6.31 -13.93 -19.93
N GLU A 49 -7.45 -13.31 -19.57
CA GLU A 49 -8.70 -13.39 -20.33
C GLU A 49 -8.54 -12.80 -21.74
N LEU A 50 -7.94 -11.61 -21.85
CA LEU A 50 -7.63 -11.00 -23.15
C LEU A 50 -6.72 -11.90 -23.99
N GLY A 51 -5.65 -12.42 -23.38
CA GLY A 51 -4.71 -13.30 -24.07
C GLY A 51 -5.37 -14.58 -24.59
N ALA A 52 -6.25 -15.19 -23.78
CA ALA A 52 -6.99 -16.39 -24.18
C ALA A 52 -7.93 -16.10 -25.36
N ASP A 53 -8.71 -15.02 -25.31
CA ASP A 53 -9.67 -14.68 -26.37
C ASP A 53 -8.94 -14.31 -27.68
N VAL A 54 -7.91 -13.47 -27.61
CA VAL A 54 -7.06 -13.14 -28.77
C VAL A 54 -6.43 -14.40 -29.36
N PHE A 55 -5.90 -15.29 -28.53
CA PHE A 55 -5.27 -16.53 -28.99
C PHE A 55 -6.28 -17.44 -29.72
N THR A 56 -7.47 -17.66 -29.13
CA THR A 56 -8.51 -18.48 -29.76
C THR A 56 -8.93 -17.95 -31.13
N ARG A 57 -9.03 -16.62 -31.29
CA ARG A 57 -9.42 -16.02 -32.58
C ARG A 57 -8.31 -16.07 -33.61
N LEU A 58 -7.05 -15.95 -33.19
CA LEU A 58 -5.92 -16.17 -34.08
C LEU A 58 -5.91 -17.61 -34.63
N GLU A 59 -6.17 -18.59 -33.77
CA GLU A 59 -6.28 -20.00 -34.17
C GLU A 59 -7.48 -20.26 -35.09
N ALA A 60 -8.57 -19.49 -34.95
CA ALA A 60 -9.72 -19.52 -35.84
C ALA A 60 -9.50 -18.81 -37.19
N GLY A 61 -8.35 -18.14 -37.39
CA GLY A 61 -8.06 -17.37 -38.60
C GLY A 61 -8.74 -16.00 -38.66
N GLU A 62 -9.30 -15.53 -37.53
CA GLU A 62 -10.06 -14.28 -37.42
C GLU A 62 -9.17 -13.09 -37.01
N GLY A 63 -7.85 -13.19 -37.20
CA GLY A 63 -6.86 -12.23 -36.72
C GLY A 63 -7.09 -10.79 -37.19
N SER A 64 -7.65 -10.59 -38.39
CA SER A 64 -7.94 -9.25 -38.93
C SER A 64 -9.11 -8.54 -38.24
N ALA A 65 -10.01 -9.27 -37.57
CA ALA A 65 -11.20 -8.71 -36.93
C ALA A 65 -11.01 -8.41 -35.43
N ILE A 66 -9.91 -8.85 -34.82
CA ILE A 66 -9.66 -8.75 -33.37
C ILE A 66 -9.73 -7.30 -32.87
N ALA A 67 -9.20 -6.35 -33.65
CA ALA A 67 -9.17 -4.94 -33.25
C ALA A 67 -10.56 -4.26 -33.26
N GLU A 68 -11.48 -4.76 -34.08
CA GLU A 68 -12.83 -4.21 -34.22
C GLU A 68 -13.83 -4.88 -33.27
N ASP A 69 -13.42 -5.95 -32.60
CA ASP A 69 -14.30 -6.66 -31.71
C ASP A 69 -14.62 -5.86 -30.44
N ALA A 70 -15.89 -5.89 -30.04
CA ALA A 70 -16.37 -5.13 -28.90
C ALA A 70 -15.88 -5.69 -27.56
N ASP A 71 -15.79 -7.02 -27.44
CA ASP A 71 -15.40 -7.69 -26.19
C ASP A 71 -13.90 -7.51 -25.92
N ILE A 72 -13.07 -7.62 -26.97
CA ILE A 72 -11.63 -7.33 -26.88
C ILE A 72 -11.39 -5.88 -26.48
N ARG A 73 -12.13 -4.93 -27.07
CA ARG A 73 -12.03 -3.51 -26.70
C ARG A 73 -12.46 -3.26 -25.26
N ALA A 74 -13.56 -3.89 -24.81
CA ALA A 74 -14.02 -3.80 -23.44
C ALA A 74 -13.00 -4.39 -22.44
N LEU A 75 -12.33 -5.50 -22.78
CA LEU A 75 -11.25 -6.04 -21.97
C LEU A 75 -10.05 -5.08 -21.91
N CYS A 76 -9.70 -4.43 -23.02
CA CYS A 76 -8.64 -3.43 -23.05
C CYS A 76 -8.98 -2.21 -22.18
N ASP A 77 -10.23 -1.74 -22.20
CA ASP A 77 -10.72 -0.65 -21.34
C ASP A 77 -10.61 -1.03 -19.86
N GLN A 78 -11.09 -2.22 -19.49
CA GLN A 78 -11.00 -2.74 -18.11
C GLN A 78 -9.55 -2.91 -17.65
N ILE A 79 -8.64 -3.33 -18.53
CA ILE A 79 -7.21 -3.41 -18.23
C ILE A 79 -6.64 -2.01 -17.97
N ARG A 80 -6.99 -1.01 -18.77
CA ARG A 80 -6.55 0.38 -18.56
C ARG A 80 -7.04 0.91 -17.20
N GLU A 81 -8.30 0.67 -16.86
CA GLU A 81 -8.85 1.03 -15.55
C GLU A 81 -8.14 0.30 -14.39
N ALA A 82 -7.86 -1.00 -14.56
CA ALA A 82 -7.13 -1.78 -13.57
C ALA A 82 -5.69 -1.30 -13.38
N VAL A 83 -5.01 -0.83 -14.44
CA VAL A 83 -3.69 -0.19 -14.35
C VAL A 83 -3.76 1.12 -13.56
N VAL A 84 -4.76 1.97 -13.83
CA VAL A 84 -4.96 3.21 -13.05
C VAL A 84 -5.19 2.90 -11.57
N THR A 85 -6.01 1.89 -11.28
CA THR A 85 -6.27 1.44 -9.92
C THR A 85 -5.01 0.93 -9.22
N LEU A 86 -4.19 0.13 -9.92
CA LEU A 86 -2.92 -0.36 -9.40
C LEU A 86 -1.98 0.80 -9.05
N ASN A 87 -1.81 1.75 -9.97
CA ASN A 87 -0.95 2.91 -9.76
C ASN A 87 -1.42 3.73 -8.54
N ALA A 88 -2.73 3.95 -8.39
CA ALA A 88 -3.27 4.66 -7.24
C ALA A 88 -3.03 3.92 -5.92
N SER A 89 -3.10 2.58 -5.91
CA SER A 89 -2.77 1.77 -4.74
C SER A 89 -1.28 1.83 -4.39
N GLU A 90 -0.40 1.82 -5.41
CA GLU A 90 1.05 1.95 -5.22
C GLU A 90 1.42 3.35 -4.70
N GLU A 91 0.79 4.41 -5.20
CA GLU A 91 0.98 5.77 -4.70
C GLU A 91 0.54 5.92 -3.24
N LYS A 92 -0.64 5.37 -2.88
CA LYS A 92 -1.11 5.35 -1.49
C LYS A 92 -0.16 4.62 -0.57
N PHE A 93 0.37 3.47 -1.00
CA PHE A 93 1.36 2.72 -0.24
C PHE A 93 2.63 3.56 0.00
N GLU A 94 3.17 4.20 -1.03
CA GLU A 94 4.36 5.05 -0.90
C GLU A 94 4.11 6.29 -0.03
N HIS A 95 2.89 6.83 -0.02
CA HIS A 95 2.49 7.90 0.88
C HIS A 95 2.48 7.44 2.35
N VAL A 96 1.79 6.32 2.64
CA VAL A 96 1.74 5.74 4.00
C VAL A 96 3.15 5.37 4.47
N ARG A 97 3.97 4.78 3.60
CA ARG A 97 5.36 4.41 3.92
C ARG A 97 6.21 5.62 4.27
N ARG A 98 6.12 6.71 3.48
CA ARG A 98 6.87 7.95 3.75
C ARG A 98 6.42 8.63 5.03
N LYS A 99 5.11 8.66 5.30
CA LYS A 99 4.58 9.23 6.54
C LYS A 99 5.17 8.53 7.77
N LEU A 100 5.13 7.21 7.80
CA LEU A 100 5.68 6.44 8.92
C LEU A 100 7.19 6.59 9.07
N GLN A 101 7.93 6.75 7.96
CA GLN A 101 9.36 7.03 8.03
C GLN A 101 9.65 8.41 8.64
N ALA A 102 8.86 9.43 8.29
CA ALA A 102 9.00 10.76 8.87
C ALA A 102 8.64 10.78 10.37
N ASP A 103 7.56 10.09 10.74
CA ASP A 103 7.11 9.99 12.14
C ASP A 103 8.17 9.26 13.00
N ASP A 104 8.82 8.19 12.48
CA ASP A 104 9.91 7.49 13.17
C ASP A 104 11.17 8.38 13.34
N ASP A 105 11.52 9.21 12.35
CA ASP A 105 12.69 10.10 12.42
C ASP A 105 12.49 11.25 13.45
N GLU A 106 11.26 11.76 13.59
CA GLU A 106 10.89 12.78 14.58
C GLU A 106 10.96 12.23 16.01
N ASP A 107 10.38 11.04 16.26
CA ASP A 107 10.43 10.37 17.57
C ASP A 107 11.87 10.09 18.04
N THR A 108 12.75 9.72 17.10
CA THR A 108 14.17 9.43 17.41
C THR A 108 14.93 10.69 17.81
N THR A 109 14.61 11.82 17.16
CA THR A 109 15.26 13.11 17.41
C THR A 109 14.86 13.71 18.76
N ASP A 110 13.61 13.53 19.17
CA ASP A 110 13.13 13.99 20.49
C ASP A 110 13.67 13.13 21.63
N ALA A 111 13.78 11.81 21.44
CA ALA A 111 14.41 10.90 22.40
C ALA A 111 15.91 11.24 22.65
N GLU A 112 16.64 11.68 21.62
CA GLU A 112 18.05 12.08 21.76
C GLU A 112 18.23 13.46 22.42
N ARG A 113 17.24 14.36 22.31
CA ARG A 113 17.26 15.69 22.94
C ARG A 113 16.92 15.66 24.43
N GLU A 114 16.13 14.69 24.88
CA GLU A 114 15.77 14.51 26.29
C GLU A 114 16.83 13.73 27.09
N ALA A 115 17.86 13.16 26.44
CA ALA A 115 19.00 12.58 27.13
C ALA A 115 19.81 13.68 27.84
N PRO A 116 19.91 13.72 29.18
CA PRO A 116 20.69 14.74 29.86
C PRO A 116 22.15 14.64 29.42
N LEU A 117 22.69 15.75 28.91
CA LEU A 117 24.13 15.96 28.77
C LEU A 117 24.79 15.58 30.10
N GLY A 118 25.43 14.41 30.12
CA GLY A 118 26.17 13.93 31.27
C GLY A 118 27.20 14.98 31.69
N THR A 119 27.00 15.57 32.86
CA THR A 119 28.04 16.23 33.64
C THR A 119 28.74 15.22 34.53
#